data_AF-A0A522DXQ9-F1
#
_entry.id   AF-A0A522DXQ9-F1
#
_cell.length_a   1.000
_cell.length_b   1.000
_cell.length_c   1.000
_cell.angle_alpha   90.00
_cell.angle_beta   90.00
_cell.angle_gamma   90.00
#
_symmetry.space_group_name_H-M   'P 1'
#
loop_
_entity.id
_entity.type
_entity.pdbx_description
1 polymer ?
#
loop_
_entity_poly.entity_id
_entity_poly.type
_entity_poly.pdbx_seq_one_letter_code
_entity_poly.pdbx_strand_id
1 'polypeptide(L)'
;GMVNYSIKFSGGKGFHISVPFDAMPEKINLQPTSAQYPEILQKVVAYLKSYIRENLKQDLLALDSPENIAERVKKPLNELTDENGLDPFKIINMDVFGSRHLFRLPYSLHEKTLLVSMPMKASDVERFEREHALPEKVKIDESLFRLRMATHDAEHLMVEALDWASKNMIERHEEIFKPKTFVKMKYISEEHFPPCIQRILQGMGDGRKRSMFILINFLRNMGWDLEQVEKRMFEWNEKNQPPLRLNYLRGQLRWHFQQDRNLLPPNCDTDNFYKQMGLHPMCEKLHSTGIRNPVTYPIRKLRHAEKQKVQKK
;
A
#
# COMPACT_ATOMS: atom_id res chain seq x y z
N GLY A 1 -12.50 22.65 17.14
CA GLY A 1 -13.91 22.36 17.40
C GLY A 1 -14.19 20.87 17.34
N MET A 2 -13.77 20.13 18.36
CA MET A 2 -14.17 18.74 18.61
C MET A 2 -13.85 18.41 20.08
N VAL A 3 -14.81 17.85 20.81
CA VAL A 3 -14.70 17.57 22.25
C VAL A 3 -14.43 16.08 22.51
N ASN A 4 -14.91 15.20 21.64
CA ASN A 4 -14.86 13.74 21.81
C ASN A 4 -13.75 13.10 20.98
N TYR A 5 -12.57 13.00 21.58
CA TYR A 5 -11.49 12.12 21.14
C TYR A 5 -10.88 11.40 22.33
N SER A 6 -10.24 10.28 22.06
CA SER A 6 -9.40 9.60 23.04
C SER A 6 -7.95 9.57 22.58
N ILE A 7 -7.03 9.66 23.56
CA ILE A 7 -5.59 9.58 23.33
C ILE A 7 -5.07 8.34 24.05
N LYS A 8 -4.12 7.67 23.41
CA LYS A 8 -3.27 6.70 24.10
C LYS A 8 -1.83 6.81 23.70
N PHE A 9 -0.96 6.48 24.64
CA PHE A 9 0.40 6.11 24.34
C PHE A 9 0.43 4.76 23.60
N SER A 10 1.22 4.66 22.53
CA SER A 10 1.33 3.45 21.70
C SER A 10 2.14 2.32 22.37
N GLY A 11 2.80 2.60 23.50
CA GLY A 11 3.84 1.75 24.09
C GLY A 11 5.21 1.93 23.43
N GLY A 12 5.29 2.62 22.29
CA GLY A 12 6.51 2.85 21.53
C GLY A 12 7.01 4.29 21.63
N LYS A 13 6.96 5.02 20.51
CA LYS A 13 7.52 6.38 20.37
C LYS A 13 6.48 7.47 20.13
N GLY A 14 5.19 7.13 20.11
CA GLY A 14 4.15 8.08 19.75
C GLY A 14 2.81 7.80 20.41
N PHE A 15 1.84 8.63 20.05
CA PHE A 15 0.48 8.59 20.54
C PHE A 15 -0.48 8.24 19.41
N HIS A 16 -1.58 7.58 19.75
CA HIS A 16 -2.71 7.42 18.85
C HIS A 16 -3.85 8.30 19.35
N ILE A 17 -4.42 9.07 18.43
CA ILE A 17 -5.64 9.85 18.66
C ILE A 17 -6.77 9.10 17.95
N SER A 18 -7.83 8.79 18.68
CA SER A 18 -9.00 8.08 18.16
C SER A 18 -10.20 9.02 18.17
N VAL A 19 -10.90 9.08 17.03
CA VAL A 19 -12.10 9.87 16.86
C VAL A 19 -13.25 8.91 16.54
N PRO A 20 -14.39 8.95 17.26
CA PRO A 20 -15.55 8.16 16.93
C PRO A 20 -16.04 8.49 15.53
N PHE A 21 -16.44 7.47 14.78
CA PHE A 21 -17.01 7.70 13.46
C PHE A 21 -18.30 8.54 13.53
N ASP A 22 -19.10 8.34 14.59
CA ASP A 22 -20.36 9.07 14.82
C ASP A 22 -20.17 10.57 15.12
N ALA A 23 -18.93 10.99 15.42
CA ALA A 23 -18.62 12.42 15.56
C ALA A 23 -18.58 13.12 14.19
N MET A 24 -18.41 12.37 13.10
CA MET A 24 -18.36 12.91 11.74
C MET A 24 -19.77 12.99 11.13
N PRO A 25 -20.00 13.86 10.13
CA PRO A 25 -21.25 13.86 9.38
C PRO A 25 -21.51 12.51 8.72
N GLU A 26 -22.77 12.07 8.67
CA GLU A 26 -23.12 10.79 8.03
C GLU A 26 -22.77 10.76 6.53
N LYS A 27 -22.91 11.91 5.86
CA LYS A 27 -22.65 12.08 4.43
C LYS A 27 -21.88 13.36 4.15
N ILE A 28 -20.96 13.27 3.20
CA ILE A 28 -20.23 14.42 2.66
C ILE A 28 -20.32 14.32 1.13
N ASN A 29 -20.78 15.40 0.48
CA ASN A 29 -21.06 15.43 -0.96
C ASN A 29 -21.98 14.29 -1.43
N LEU A 30 -23.07 14.04 -0.67
CA LEU A 30 -24.04 12.96 -0.90
C LEU A 30 -23.49 11.53 -0.79
N GLN A 31 -22.20 11.35 -0.51
CA GLN A 31 -21.57 10.05 -0.31
C GLN A 31 -21.45 9.73 1.20
N PRO A 32 -21.68 8.47 1.63
CA PRO A 32 -21.43 8.08 3.00
C PRO A 32 -19.99 8.38 3.42
N THR A 33 -19.80 9.02 4.57
CA THR A 33 -18.46 9.40 5.06
C THR A 33 -17.57 8.17 5.27
N SER A 34 -18.16 7.02 5.61
CA SER A 34 -17.44 5.75 5.86
C SER A 34 -16.82 5.19 4.59
N ALA A 35 -17.44 5.45 3.43
CA ALA A 35 -16.93 5.04 2.13
C ALA A 35 -15.74 5.90 1.66
N GLN A 36 -15.53 7.06 2.28
CA GLN A 36 -14.47 8.02 1.93
C GLN A 36 -13.21 7.85 2.80
N TYR A 37 -13.18 6.83 3.66
CA TYR A 37 -11.99 6.49 4.44
C TYR A 37 -10.95 5.76 3.58
N PRO A 38 -9.64 6.09 3.67
CA PRO A 38 -9.02 7.04 4.62
C PRO A 38 -8.86 8.46 4.07
N GLU A 39 -9.16 8.69 2.79
CA GLU A 39 -8.88 9.92 2.05
C GLU A 39 -9.39 11.17 2.76
N ILE A 40 -10.60 11.09 3.31
CA ILE A 40 -11.21 12.23 3.99
C ILE A 40 -10.45 12.64 5.25
N LEU A 41 -9.93 11.68 6.00
CA LEU A 41 -9.12 11.95 7.18
C LEU A 41 -7.69 12.36 6.82
N GLN A 42 -7.18 11.95 5.66
CA GLN A 42 -5.91 12.47 5.15
C GLN A 42 -6.00 13.97 4.85
N LYS A 43 -7.14 14.43 4.30
CA LYS A 43 -7.42 15.87 4.13
C LYS A 43 -7.44 16.58 5.49
N VAL A 44 -8.09 16.00 6.49
CA VAL A 44 -8.09 16.53 7.88
C VAL A 44 -6.68 16.61 8.45
N VAL A 45 -5.88 15.55 8.35
CA VAL A 45 -4.49 15.56 8.86
C VAL A 45 -3.64 16.61 8.15
N ALA A 46 -3.78 16.76 6.84
CA ALA A 46 -3.03 17.76 6.11
C ALA A 46 -3.42 19.20 6.49
N TYR A 47 -4.72 19.45 6.69
CA TYR A 47 -5.21 20.71 7.25
C TYR A 47 -4.60 20.97 8.63
N LEU A 48 -4.65 19.99 9.54
CA LEU A 48 -4.06 20.13 10.87
C LEU A 48 -2.56 20.37 10.81
N LYS A 49 -1.84 19.69 9.92
CA LYS A 49 -0.41 19.94 9.68
C LYS A 49 -0.16 21.38 9.26
N SER A 50 -0.93 21.89 8.30
CA SER A 50 -0.85 23.30 7.88
C SER A 50 -1.14 24.25 9.04
N TYR A 51 -2.18 23.95 9.83
CA TYR A 51 -2.63 24.79 10.93
C TYR A 51 -1.58 24.91 12.05
N ILE A 52 -0.87 23.83 12.39
CA ILE A 52 0.11 23.82 13.49
C ILE A 52 1.56 24.03 13.04
N ARG A 53 1.85 24.11 11.72
CA ARG A 53 3.22 24.07 11.18
C ARG A 53 4.13 25.10 11.83
N GLU A 54 3.73 26.37 11.83
CA GLU A 54 4.59 27.44 12.33
C GLU A 54 4.80 27.37 13.84
N ASN A 55 3.74 27.13 14.61
CA ASN A 55 3.86 26.98 16.07
C ASN A 55 4.77 25.80 16.43
N LEU A 56 4.57 24.65 15.77
CA LEU A 56 5.38 23.46 16.01
C LEU A 56 6.85 23.67 15.63
N LYS A 57 7.11 24.43 14.57
CA LYS A 57 8.47 24.82 14.18
C LYS A 57 9.13 25.70 15.24
N GLN A 58 8.42 26.71 15.77
CA GLN A 58 8.96 27.56 16.84
C GLN A 58 9.23 26.75 18.11
N ASP A 59 8.33 25.86 18.49
CA ASP A 59 8.50 24.99 19.67
C ASP A 59 9.72 24.08 19.51
N LEU A 60 9.95 23.51 18.33
CA LEU A 60 11.14 22.71 18.05
C LEU A 60 12.43 23.53 18.14
N LEU A 61 12.44 24.75 17.60
CA LEU A 61 13.60 25.65 17.66
C LEU A 61 13.86 26.19 19.08
N ALA A 62 12.83 26.26 19.91
CA ALA A 62 12.96 26.61 21.33
C ALA A 62 13.55 25.46 22.16
N LEU A 63 13.37 24.20 21.73
CA LEU A 63 13.93 23.03 22.41
C LEU A 63 15.43 22.88 22.20
N ASP A 64 15.91 23.06 20.97
CA ASP A 64 17.33 22.91 20.64
C ASP A 64 17.67 23.49 19.25
N SER A 65 18.97 23.58 18.93
CA SER A 65 19.44 23.95 17.60
C SER A 65 19.08 22.91 16.52
N PRO A 66 18.88 23.30 15.25
CA PRO A 66 18.59 22.37 14.16
C PRO A 66 19.62 21.23 14.04
N GLU A 67 20.89 21.51 14.30
CA GLU A 67 21.99 20.54 14.28
C GLU A 67 21.83 19.49 15.38
N ASN A 68 21.55 19.92 16.61
CA ASN A 68 21.33 19.01 17.74
C ASN A 68 20.04 18.19 17.55
N ILE A 69 18.99 18.79 16.98
CA ILE A 69 17.76 18.07 16.64
C ILE A 69 18.07 16.98 15.61
N ALA A 70 18.84 17.30 14.56
CA ALA A 70 19.26 16.36 13.52
C ALA A 70 20.02 15.17 14.10
N GLU A 71 20.94 15.42 15.03
CA GLU A 71 21.67 14.38 15.76
C GLU A 71 20.72 13.50 16.60
N ARG A 72 19.81 14.11 17.37
CA ARG A 72 18.83 13.39 18.19
C ARG A 72 17.93 12.45 17.37
N VAL A 73 17.49 12.88 16.19
CA VAL A 73 16.65 12.06 15.30
C VAL A 73 17.45 11.11 14.41
N LYS A 74 18.79 11.22 14.41
CA LYS A 74 19.72 10.45 13.57
C LYS A 74 19.42 10.59 12.08
N LYS A 75 19.16 11.83 11.63
CA LYS A 75 18.96 12.18 10.23
C LYS A 75 19.86 13.35 9.86
N PRO A 76 20.36 13.43 8.62
CA PRO A 76 21.16 14.56 8.19
C PRO A 76 20.30 15.83 8.10
N LEU A 77 20.90 16.99 8.41
CA LEU A 77 20.18 18.27 8.49
C LEU A 77 19.46 18.64 7.18
N ASN A 78 20.07 18.35 6.04
CA ASN A 78 19.51 18.60 4.71
C ASN A 78 18.19 17.83 4.46
N GLU A 79 17.99 16.68 5.11
CA GLU A 79 16.72 15.96 5.03
C GLU A 79 15.65 16.65 5.84
N LEU A 80 15.99 17.37 6.92
CA LEU A 80 15.04 18.01 7.84
C LEU A 80 14.64 19.42 7.44
N THR A 81 15.44 20.08 6.60
CA THR A 81 15.18 21.44 6.15
C THR A 81 14.49 21.48 4.77
N ASP A 82 13.75 22.54 4.50
CA ASP A 82 13.23 22.96 3.21
C ASP A 82 13.66 24.41 2.90
N GLU A 83 13.18 24.99 1.81
CA GLU A 83 13.47 26.39 1.41
C GLU A 83 13.06 27.41 2.49
N ASN A 84 12.12 27.04 3.37
CA ASN A 84 11.59 27.88 4.44
C ASN A 84 12.21 27.55 5.81
N GLY A 85 13.26 26.72 5.86
CA GLY A 85 13.97 26.33 7.09
C GLY A 85 13.57 24.95 7.59
N LEU A 86 13.52 24.76 8.92
CA LEU A 86 13.22 23.46 9.51
C LEU A 86 11.77 23.03 9.21
N ASP A 87 11.58 21.84 8.62
CA ASP A 87 10.25 21.25 8.44
C ASP A 87 9.88 20.38 9.65
N PRO A 88 8.91 20.82 10.49
CA PRO A 88 8.55 20.10 11.71
C PRO A 88 8.03 18.67 11.45
N PHE A 89 7.39 18.44 10.29
CA PHE A 89 6.78 17.13 10.01
C PHE A 89 7.76 16.09 9.46
N LYS A 90 9.01 16.48 9.17
CA LYS A 90 10.09 15.53 8.89
C LYS A 90 10.71 14.95 10.18
N ILE A 91 10.44 15.62 11.30
CA ILE A 91 10.82 15.22 12.67
C ILE A 91 9.66 14.49 13.34
N ILE A 92 8.47 15.10 13.38
CA ILE A 92 7.27 14.56 14.01
C ILE A 92 6.31 14.07 12.93
N ASN A 93 6.14 12.75 12.85
CA ASN A 93 5.19 12.17 11.91
C ASN A 93 3.75 12.21 12.48
N MET A 94 2.82 12.71 11.68
CA MET A 94 1.38 12.69 11.94
C MET A 94 0.69 12.12 10.70
N ASP A 95 -0.06 11.03 10.86
CA ASP A 95 -0.71 10.33 9.75
C ASP A 95 -1.96 9.56 10.21
N VAL A 96 -2.75 9.10 9.24
CA VAL A 96 -3.95 8.27 9.45
C VAL A 96 -3.65 6.82 9.09
N PHE A 97 -4.19 5.89 9.86
CA PHE A 97 -4.12 4.47 9.51
C PHE A 97 -4.89 4.17 8.22
N GLY A 98 -4.30 3.45 7.27
CA GLY A 98 -5.06 2.95 6.11
C GLY A 98 -6.08 1.87 6.52
N SER A 99 -7.03 1.54 5.64
CA SER A 99 -8.12 0.57 5.91
C SER A 99 -7.68 -0.84 6.32
N ARG A 100 -6.43 -1.22 6.01
CA ARG A 100 -5.83 -2.52 6.38
C ARG A 100 -4.73 -2.41 7.44
N HIS A 101 -4.48 -1.22 7.97
CA HIS A 101 -3.48 -1.05 9.02
C HIS A 101 -4.04 -1.54 10.35
N LEU A 102 -3.25 -2.37 11.03
CA LEU A 102 -3.54 -2.79 12.40
C LEU A 102 -2.84 -1.83 13.36
N PHE A 103 -3.51 -1.49 14.46
CA PHE A 103 -2.93 -0.74 15.55
C PHE A 103 -2.99 -1.55 16.84
N ARG A 104 -2.03 -1.30 17.73
CA ARG A 104 -1.90 -2.00 19.01
C ARG A 104 -3.14 -1.77 19.89
N LEU A 105 -3.70 -2.80 20.51
CA LEU A 105 -4.85 -2.67 21.40
C LEU A 105 -4.50 -1.87 22.68
N PRO A 106 -5.43 -1.10 23.25
CA PRO A 106 -5.26 -0.52 24.57
C PRO A 106 -4.87 -1.59 25.59
N TYR A 107 -4.00 -1.22 26.53
CA TYR A 107 -3.46 -2.07 27.59
C TYR A 107 -2.59 -3.25 27.15
N SER A 108 -2.35 -3.44 25.84
CA SER A 108 -1.40 -4.45 25.38
C SER A 108 0.05 -3.97 25.49
N LEU A 109 0.96 -4.91 25.73
CA LEU A 109 2.39 -4.64 25.87
C LEU A 109 3.05 -4.44 24.50
N HIS A 110 3.97 -3.48 24.43
CA HIS A 110 4.81 -3.26 23.27
C HIS A 110 6.01 -4.23 23.27
N GLU A 111 6.13 -5.05 22.23
CA GLU A 111 7.14 -6.12 22.11
C GLU A 111 8.58 -5.73 22.46
N LYS A 112 9.02 -4.52 22.06
CA LYS A 112 10.41 -4.07 22.24
C LYS A 112 10.68 -3.30 23.53
N THR A 113 9.69 -2.56 24.02
CA THR A 113 9.85 -1.64 25.16
C THR A 113 9.22 -2.21 26.43
N LEU A 114 8.37 -3.24 26.29
CA LEU A 114 7.53 -3.82 27.33
C LEU A 114 6.62 -2.81 28.05
N LEU A 115 6.47 -1.61 27.48
CA LEU A 115 5.56 -0.58 27.97
C LEU A 115 4.15 -0.88 27.49
N VAL A 116 3.18 -0.54 28.33
CA VAL A 116 1.76 -0.70 28.07
C VAL A 116 1.29 0.38 27.08
N SER A 117 0.45 -0.01 26.12
CA SER A 117 -0.31 0.95 25.32
C SER A 117 -1.41 1.60 26.17
N MET A 118 -1.06 2.68 26.87
CA MET A 118 -1.86 3.24 27.95
C MET A 118 -2.81 4.35 27.45
N PRO A 119 -4.15 4.19 27.59
CA PRO A 119 -5.11 5.28 27.49
C PRO A 119 -4.80 6.41 28.48
N MET A 120 -5.05 7.66 28.11
CA MET A 120 -4.87 8.80 29.01
C MET A 120 -5.76 9.99 28.63
N LYS A 121 -5.92 10.93 29.57
CA LYS A 121 -6.62 12.19 29.31
C LYS A 121 -5.70 13.14 28.55
N ALA A 122 -6.29 14.01 27.73
CA ALA A 122 -5.54 15.01 26.99
C ALA A 122 -4.73 15.96 27.91
N SER A 123 -5.28 16.29 29.08
CA SER A 123 -4.60 17.10 30.12
C SER A 123 -3.33 16.48 30.68
N ASP A 124 -3.19 15.15 30.58
CA ASP A 124 -2.11 14.42 31.21
C ASP A 124 -0.92 14.22 30.24
N VAL A 125 -1.10 14.55 28.95
CA VAL A 125 -0.09 14.38 27.90
C VAL A 125 1.16 15.22 28.18
N GLU A 126 1.00 16.45 28.68
CA GLU A 126 2.12 17.34 29.00
C GLU A 126 3.00 16.83 30.14
N ARG A 127 2.41 16.04 31.07
CA ARG A 127 3.09 15.49 32.25
C ARG A 127 3.46 14.01 32.06
N PHE A 128 3.30 13.48 30.86
CA PHE A 128 3.51 12.07 30.60
C PHE A 128 5.01 11.73 30.55
N GLU A 129 5.42 10.81 31.41
CA GLU A 129 6.73 10.17 31.39
C GLU A 129 6.59 8.70 31.02
N ARG A 130 7.61 8.11 30.39
CA ARG A 130 7.54 6.72 29.89
C ARG A 130 7.37 5.71 31.03
N GLU A 131 7.90 6.03 32.19
CA GLU A 131 7.81 5.26 33.42
C GLU A 131 6.36 5.07 33.86
N HIS A 132 5.45 5.99 33.53
CA HIS A 132 4.03 5.86 33.84
C HIS A 132 3.38 4.68 33.10
N ALA A 133 3.95 4.25 31.96
CA ALA A 133 3.46 3.13 31.15
C ALA A 133 4.07 1.77 31.52
N LEU A 134 4.80 1.67 32.64
CA LEU A 134 5.31 0.39 33.15
C LEU A 134 4.16 -0.51 33.62
N PRO A 135 4.18 -1.83 33.32
CA PRO A 135 3.09 -2.74 33.68
C PRO A 135 2.65 -2.67 35.15
N GLU A 136 3.60 -2.60 36.07
CA GLU A 136 3.37 -2.44 37.52
C GLU A 136 2.78 -1.09 37.96
N LYS A 137 2.90 -0.03 37.14
CA LYS A 137 2.43 1.33 37.49
C LYS A 137 1.12 1.71 36.83
N VAL A 138 0.78 1.06 35.72
CA VAL A 138 -0.44 1.38 34.97
C VAL A 138 -1.66 1.02 35.79
N LYS A 139 -2.46 2.04 36.12
CA LYS A 139 -3.79 1.87 36.65
C LYS A 139 -4.78 1.76 35.50
N ILE A 140 -5.59 0.72 35.52
CA ILE A 140 -6.69 0.57 34.58
C ILE A 140 -7.83 1.42 35.10
N ASP A 141 -7.82 2.70 34.71
CA ASP A 141 -8.90 3.63 35.01
C ASP A 141 -9.43 4.20 33.69
N GLU A 142 -10.72 3.97 33.48
CA GLU A 142 -11.54 4.31 32.32
C GLU A 142 -11.19 3.70 30.94
N SER A 143 -12.26 3.38 30.22
CA SER A 143 -12.24 2.75 28.90
C SER A 143 -11.93 3.77 27.81
N LEU A 144 -10.95 3.48 26.97
CA LEU A 144 -10.54 4.26 25.79
C LEU A 144 -11.68 4.60 24.80
N PHE A 145 -12.87 4.04 25.00
CA PHE A 145 -14.05 4.18 24.15
C PHE A 145 -15.31 4.68 24.88
N ARG A 146 -15.23 5.16 26.13
CA ARG A 146 -16.35 5.89 26.77
C ARG A 146 -16.36 7.35 26.29
N LEU A 147 -16.41 7.53 24.98
CA LEU A 147 -16.62 8.84 24.41
C LEU A 147 -18.12 9.12 24.52
N ARG A 148 -18.48 10.30 25.06
CA ARG A 148 -19.88 10.70 25.12
C ARG A 148 -20.36 10.83 23.68
N MET A 149 -21.50 10.22 23.36
CA MET A 149 -22.09 10.30 22.03
C MET A 149 -22.59 11.74 21.79
N ALA A 150 -21.71 12.64 21.37
CA ALA A 150 -22.10 13.86 20.69
C ALA A 150 -21.96 13.59 19.20
N THR A 151 -23.10 13.29 18.57
CA THR A 151 -23.17 13.15 17.12
C THR A 151 -22.76 14.48 16.49
N HIS A 152 -22.03 14.43 15.38
CA HIS A 152 -21.60 15.62 14.61
C HIS A 152 -20.62 16.58 15.33
N ASP A 153 -19.99 16.18 16.43
CA ASP A 153 -19.00 17.01 17.15
C ASP A 153 -17.76 17.38 16.32
N ALA A 154 -17.43 16.59 15.29
CA ALA A 154 -16.33 16.87 14.37
C ALA A 154 -16.78 17.61 13.09
N GLU A 155 -18.06 17.97 12.94
CA GLU A 155 -18.59 18.54 11.70
C GLU A 155 -17.85 19.82 11.29
N HIS A 156 -17.68 20.78 12.20
CA HIS A 156 -16.96 22.02 11.91
C HIS A 156 -15.52 21.77 11.46
N LEU A 157 -14.80 20.86 12.14
CA LEU A 157 -13.44 20.48 11.75
C LEU A 157 -13.41 19.88 10.34
N MET A 158 -14.39 19.04 10.00
CA MET A 158 -14.50 18.45 8.67
C MET A 158 -14.76 19.51 7.60
N VAL A 159 -15.66 20.46 7.85
CA VAL A 159 -15.95 21.56 6.90
C VAL A 159 -14.71 22.40 6.65
N GLU A 160 -14.03 22.87 7.70
CA GLU A 160 -12.82 23.68 7.58
C GLU A 160 -11.70 22.94 6.85
N ALA A 161 -11.49 21.67 7.20
CA ALA A 161 -10.46 20.85 6.57
C ALA A 161 -10.73 20.61 5.08
N LEU A 162 -12.00 20.38 4.71
CA LEU A 162 -12.38 20.15 3.32
C LEU A 162 -12.35 21.43 2.49
N ASP A 163 -12.77 22.57 3.04
CA ASP A 163 -12.64 23.88 2.37
C ASP A 163 -11.16 24.22 2.16
N TRP A 164 -10.34 24.09 3.19
CA TRP A 164 -8.89 24.26 3.08
C TRP A 164 -8.28 23.31 2.04
N ALA A 165 -8.67 22.03 2.06
CA ALA A 165 -8.18 21.04 1.10
C ALA A 165 -8.59 21.42 -0.33
N SER A 166 -9.83 21.86 -0.58
CA SER A 166 -10.25 22.26 -1.93
C SER A 166 -9.46 23.44 -2.51
N LYS A 167 -8.93 24.32 -1.64
CA LYS A 167 -8.13 25.50 -2.02
C LYS A 167 -6.64 25.20 -2.15
N ASN A 168 -6.11 24.36 -1.27
CA ASN A 168 -4.65 24.20 -1.07
C ASN A 168 -4.14 22.83 -1.52
N MET A 169 -4.99 21.80 -1.46
CA MET A 169 -4.72 20.58 -2.17
C MET A 169 -5.22 20.82 -3.58
N ILE A 170 -4.29 20.99 -4.51
CA ILE A 170 -4.59 20.62 -5.89
C ILE A 170 -5.18 19.23 -5.78
N GLU A 171 -6.46 19.06 -6.12
CA GLU A 171 -6.95 17.73 -6.46
C GLU A 171 -6.01 17.30 -7.56
N ARG A 172 -4.99 16.54 -7.18
CA ARG A 172 -4.51 15.51 -8.05
C ARG A 172 -5.75 14.63 -8.20
N HIS A 173 -6.64 15.01 -9.14
CA HIS A 173 -6.85 14.12 -10.25
C HIS A 173 -5.45 13.58 -10.50
N GLU A 174 -5.18 12.37 -10.02
CA GLU A 174 -4.05 11.63 -10.55
C GLU A 174 -4.17 11.91 -12.03
N GLU A 175 -3.23 12.70 -12.58
CA GLU A 175 -3.12 12.76 -14.01
C GLU A 175 -3.09 11.29 -14.35
N ILE A 176 -4.13 10.80 -15.04
CA ILE A 176 -4.11 9.46 -15.59
C ILE A 176 -2.79 9.46 -16.33
N PHE A 177 -1.80 8.80 -15.75
CA PHE A 177 -0.42 9.00 -16.11
C PHE A 177 -0.39 8.67 -17.58
N LYS A 178 -0.23 9.70 -18.43
CA LYS A 178 -0.38 9.49 -19.87
C LYS A 178 0.68 8.47 -20.23
N PRO A 179 0.29 7.26 -20.67
CA PRO A 179 1.22 6.17 -20.80
C PRO A 179 2.33 6.63 -21.71
N LYS A 180 3.58 6.59 -21.24
CA LYS A 180 4.73 6.63 -22.13
C LYS A 180 4.49 5.52 -23.14
N THR A 181 4.35 5.91 -24.40
CA THR A 181 4.06 5.05 -25.54
C THR A 181 4.85 3.75 -25.43
N PHE A 182 4.14 2.65 -25.24
CA PHE A 182 4.74 1.33 -25.21
C PHE A 182 5.41 1.04 -26.56
N VAL A 183 6.61 0.48 -26.52
CA VAL A 183 7.09 -0.32 -27.64
C VAL A 183 6.16 -1.53 -27.71
N LYS A 184 5.22 -1.55 -28.67
CA LYS A 184 4.39 -2.73 -28.93
C LYS A 184 5.33 -3.91 -29.18
N MET A 185 5.41 -4.83 -28.23
CA MET A 185 6.07 -6.11 -28.45
C MET A 185 5.30 -6.83 -29.56
N LYS A 186 6.02 -7.43 -30.52
CA LYS A 186 5.38 -8.27 -31.54
C LYS A 186 4.62 -9.40 -30.85
N TYR A 187 3.41 -9.66 -31.31
CA TYR A 187 2.58 -10.79 -30.83
C TYR A 187 3.37 -12.10 -30.94
N ILE A 188 3.43 -12.85 -29.83
CA ILE A 188 4.08 -14.17 -29.77
C ILE A 188 3.01 -15.24 -29.52
N SER A 189 2.94 -16.23 -30.43
CA SER A 189 2.01 -17.36 -30.34
C SER A 189 2.42 -18.39 -29.27
N GLU A 190 1.46 -19.21 -28.83
CA GLU A 190 1.65 -20.18 -27.74
C GLU A 190 2.73 -21.25 -28.03
N GLU A 191 3.01 -21.53 -29.30
CA GLU A 191 4.03 -22.48 -29.76
C GLU A 191 5.45 -22.12 -29.28
N HIS A 192 5.65 -20.85 -28.93
CA HIS A 192 6.91 -20.30 -28.49
C HIS A 192 7.02 -20.19 -26.96
N PHE A 193 5.96 -20.56 -26.23
CA PHE A 193 5.93 -20.44 -24.78
C PHE A 193 6.86 -21.44 -24.09
N PRO A 194 7.40 -21.10 -22.90
CA PRO A 194 8.24 -22.02 -22.15
C PRO A 194 7.42 -23.19 -21.58
N PRO A 195 8.06 -24.35 -21.30
CA PRO A 195 7.37 -25.55 -20.80
C PRO A 195 6.54 -25.33 -19.55
N CYS A 196 6.96 -24.45 -18.63
CA CYS A 196 6.19 -24.14 -17.43
C CYS A 196 4.86 -23.44 -17.73
N ILE A 197 4.84 -22.50 -18.69
CA ILE A 197 3.61 -21.81 -19.09
C ILE A 197 2.70 -22.78 -19.84
N GLN A 198 3.26 -23.62 -20.73
CA GLN A 198 2.49 -24.66 -21.42
C GLN A 198 1.85 -25.64 -20.43
N ARG A 199 2.58 -26.03 -19.37
CA ARG A 199 2.04 -26.89 -18.30
C ARG A 199 0.91 -26.21 -17.53
N ILE A 200 1.02 -24.91 -17.26
CA ILE A 200 -0.06 -24.15 -16.62
C ILE A 200 -1.30 -24.11 -17.53
N LEU A 201 -1.14 -23.89 -18.84
CA LEU A 201 -2.22 -23.80 -19.82
C LEU A 201 -3.03 -25.11 -19.98
N GLN A 202 -2.47 -26.25 -19.56
CA GLN A 202 -3.17 -27.54 -19.51
C GLN A 202 -4.18 -27.63 -18.36
N GLY A 203 -4.18 -26.68 -17.43
CA GLY A 203 -5.05 -26.66 -16.24
C GLY A 203 -4.30 -27.02 -14.95
N MET A 204 -4.84 -26.52 -13.83
CA MET A 204 -4.22 -26.60 -12.50
C MET A 204 -5.21 -27.10 -11.44
N GLY A 205 -4.83 -28.15 -10.72
CA GLY A 205 -5.57 -28.67 -9.56
C GLY A 205 -5.29 -27.87 -8.26
N ASP A 206 -4.08 -27.34 -8.10
CA ASP A 206 -3.71 -26.44 -7.02
C ASP A 206 -2.96 -25.22 -7.58
N GLY A 207 -2.95 -24.09 -6.87
CA GLY A 207 -2.24 -22.87 -7.26
C GLY A 207 -2.94 -22.03 -8.33
N ARG A 208 -4.21 -22.31 -8.69
CA ARG A 208 -4.97 -21.61 -9.75
C ARG A 208 -4.86 -20.07 -9.70
N LYS A 209 -5.02 -19.45 -8.53
CA LYS A 209 -4.92 -17.98 -8.40
C LYS A 209 -3.51 -17.46 -8.74
N ARG A 210 -2.47 -18.20 -8.35
CA ARG A 210 -1.06 -17.89 -8.67
C ARG A 210 -0.79 -18.09 -10.16
N SER A 211 -1.27 -19.19 -10.73
CA SER A 211 -1.19 -19.48 -12.16
C SER A 211 -1.90 -18.45 -13.03
N MET A 212 -3.07 -17.99 -12.61
CA MET A 212 -3.81 -16.93 -13.29
C MET A 212 -3.02 -15.61 -13.31
N PHE A 213 -2.41 -15.22 -12.19
CA PHE A 213 -1.52 -14.05 -12.12
C PHE A 213 -0.29 -14.20 -13.04
N ILE A 214 0.32 -15.39 -13.08
CA ILE A 214 1.45 -15.69 -13.98
C ILE A 214 1.02 -15.56 -15.44
N LEU A 215 -0.10 -16.16 -15.83
CA LEU A 215 -0.58 -16.17 -17.21
C LEU A 215 -0.92 -14.76 -17.70
N ILE A 216 -1.69 -13.98 -16.93
CA ILE A 216 -2.10 -12.64 -17.36
C ILE A 216 -0.88 -11.75 -17.58
N ASN A 217 0.08 -11.74 -16.64
CA ASN A 217 1.30 -10.96 -16.79
C ASN A 217 2.17 -11.46 -17.95
N PHE A 218 2.31 -12.78 -18.11
CA PHE A 218 3.09 -13.36 -19.21
C PHE A 218 2.49 -13.00 -20.57
N LEU A 219 1.20 -13.23 -20.79
CA LEU A 219 0.52 -12.97 -22.08
C LEU A 219 0.57 -11.49 -22.46
N ARG A 220 0.39 -10.58 -21.49
CA ARG A 220 0.56 -9.13 -21.72
C ARG A 220 1.97 -8.79 -22.19
N ASN A 221 3.00 -9.42 -21.62
CA ASN A 221 4.39 -9.26 -22.07
C ASN A 221 4.66 -9.91 -23.44
N MET A 222 3.82 -10.85 -23.89
CA MET A 222 3.87 -11.47 -25.22
C MET A 222 3.08 -10.68 -26.29
N GLY A 223 2.54 -9.51 -25.94
CA GLY A 223 1.82 -8.63 -26.88
C GLY A 223 0.37 -9.05 -27.14
N TRP A 224 -0.24 -9.83 -26.25
CA TRP A 224 -1.66 -10.18 -26.34
C TRP A 224 -2.53 -9.02 -25.84
N ASP A 225 -3.63 -8.74 -26.55
CA ASP A 225 -4.60 -7.71 -26.15
C ASP A 225 -5.61 -8.23 -25.10
N LEU A 226 -6.47 -7.34 -24.60
CA LEU A 226 -7.44 -7.67 -23.56
C LEU A 226 -8.41 -8.77 -23.99
N GLU A 227 -8.93 -8.71 -25.22
CA GLU A 227 -9.92 -9.66 -25.73
C GLU A 227 -9.30 -11.06 -25.88
N GLN A 228 -8.08 -11.12 -26.41
CA GLN A 228 -7.29 -12.35 -26.53
C GLN A 228 -6.98 -12.97 -25.17
N VAL A 229 -6.50 -12.16 -24.21
CA VAL A 229 -6.19 -12.64 -22.86
C VAL A 229 -7.46 -13.08 -22.15
N GLU A 230 -8.54 -12.31 -22.23
CA GLU A 230 -9.81 -12.63 -21.60
C GLU A 230 -10.35 -13.96 -22.10
N LYS A 231 -10.51 -14.12 -23.42
CA LYS A 231 -10.95 -15.38 -24.04
C LYS A 231 -10.08 -16.54 -23.58
N ARG A 232 -8.76 -16.38 -23.63
CA ARG A 232 -7.83 -17.44 -23.25
C ARG A 232 -7.92 -17.81 -21.76
N MET A 233 -8.12 -16.84 -20.89
CA MET A 233 -8.26 -17.07 -19.46
C MET A 233 -9.57 -17.78 -19.10
N PHE A 234 -10.66 -17.55 -19.84
CA PHE A 234 -11.90 -18.31 -19.70
C PHE A 234 -11.70 -19.77 -20.12
N GLU A 235 -11.15 -20.03 -21.30
CA GLU A 235 -10.82 -21.39 -21.78
C GLU A 235 -9.90 -22.15 -20.81
N TRP A 236 -8.89 -21.47 -20.26
CA TRP A 236 -8.00 -22.05 -19.28
C TRP A 236 -8.73 -22.38 -17.97
N ASN A 237 -9.68 -21.54 -17.56
CA ASN A 237 -10.43 -21.75 -16.32
C ASN A 237 -11.37 -22.96 -16.39
N GLU A 238 -11.90 -23.29 -17.58
CA GLU A 238 -12.71 -24.50 -17.80
C GLU A 238 -11.91 -25.79 -17.59
N LYS A 239 -10.60 -25.76 -17.86
CA LYS A 239 -9.69 -26.91 -17.64
C LYS A 239 -9.30 -27.08 -16.18
N ASN A 240 -9.60 -26.12 -15.32
CA ASN A 240 -9.23 -26.14 -13.92
C ASN A 240 -10.24 -26.92 -13.07
N GLN A 241 -9.74 -27.69 -12.11
CA GLN A 241 -10.55 -28.51 -11.20
C GLN A 241 -10.24 -28.13 -9.74
N PRO A 242 -11.16 -27.49 -8.98
CA PRO A 242 -12.37 -26.80 -9.46
C PRO A 242 -12.05 -25.48 -10.20
N PRO A 243 -12.97 -24.96 -11.04
CA PRO A 243 -12.79 -23.69 -11.72
C PRO A 243 -12.78 -22.50 -10.73
N LEU A 244 -12.09 -21.42 -11.09
CA LEU A 244 -12.17 -20.15 -10.36
C LEU A 244 -13.53 -19.48 -10.61
N ARG A 245 -14.03 -18.75 -9.60
CA ARG A 245 -15.23 -17.92 -9.73
C ARG A 245 -15.01 -16.85 -10.81
N LEU A 246 -15.96 -16.71 -11.74
CA LEU A 246 -15.83 -15.78 -12.88
C LEU A 246 -15.62 -14.31 -12.45
N ASN A 247 -16.26 -13.89 -11.35
CA ASN A 247 -16.07 -12.54 -10.79
C ASN A 247 -14.62 -12.28 -10.37
N TYR A 248 -13.93 -13.30 -9.86
CA TYR A 248 -12.51 -13.19 -9.50
C TYR A 248 -11.65 -13.04 -10.77
N LEU A 249 -11.93 -13.83 -11.82
CA LEU A 249 -11.24 -13.75 -13.11
C LEU A 249 -11.39 -12.35 -13.73
N ARG A 250 -12.62 -11.86 -13.85
CA ARG A 250 -12.93 -10.52 -14.39
C ARG A 250 -12.29 -9.40 -13.58
N GLY A 251 -12.35 -9.48 -12.25
CA GLY A 251 -11.71 -8.50 -11.37
C GLY A 251 -10.20 -8.43 -11.56
N GLN A 252 -9.56 -9.58 -11.80
CA GLN A 252 -8.12 -9.67 -12.02
C GLN A 252 -7.71 -9.15 -13.40
N LEU A 253 -8.45 -9.51 -14.45
CA LEU A 253 -8.26 -8.95 -15.79
C LEU A 253 -8.37 -7.42 -15.76
N ARG A 254 -9.44 -6.91 -15.16
CA ARG A 254 -9.66 -5.46 -14.99
C ARG A 254 -8.49 -4.80 -14.28
N TRP A 255 -8.08 -5.33 -13.12
CA TRP A 255 -6.97 -4.77 -12.35
C TRP A 255 -5.66 -4.77 -13.15
N HIS A 256 -5.31 -5.87 -13.80
CA HIS A 256 -4.07 -5.99 -14.58
C HIS A 256 -4.05 -5.00 -15.76
N PHE A 257 -5.11 -4.94 -16.56
CA PHE A 257 -5.15 -4.06 -17.73
C PHE A 257 -5.36 -2.58 -17.39
N GLN A 258 -5.79 -2.26 -16.16
CA GLN A 258 -5.73 -0.92 -15.61
C GLN A 258 -4.32 -0.49 -15.18
N GLN A 259 -3.36 -1.43 -15.04
CA GLN A 259 -1.99 -1.06 -14.67
C GLN A 259 -1.24 -0.43 -15.83
N ASP A 260 -0.60 0.72 -15.57
CA ASP A 260 0.20 1.50 -16.54
C ASP A 260 1.43 0.76 -17.08
N ARG A 261 1.87 -0.31 -16.41
CA ARG A 261 3.01 -1.13 -16.82
C ARG A 261 2.62 -2.59 -16.93
N ASN A 262 3.20 -3.26 -17.93
CA ASN A 262 3.18 -4.72 -17.97
C ASN A 262 4.09 -5.24 -16.85
N LEU A 263 3.49 -5.68 -15.75
CA LEU A 263 4.22 -6.36 -14.69
C LEU A 263 4.84 -7.62 -15.25
N LEU A 264 6.09 -7.90 -14.87
CA LEU A 264 6.72 -9.17 -15.21
C LEU A 264 6.08 -10.28 -14.36
N PRO A 265 5.86 -11.48 -14.93
CA PRO A 265 5.57 -12.64 -14.11
C PRO A 265 6.76 -12.93 -13.17
N PRO A 266 6.51 -13.58 -12.02
CA PRO A 266 7.57 -13.95 -11.09
C PRO A 266 8.61 -14.85 -11.75
N ASN A 267 9.82 -14.87 -11.20
CA ASN A 267 10.85 -15.77 -11.70
C ASN A 267 10.51 -17.24 -11.37
N CYS A 268 10.93 -18.13 -12.25
CA CYS A 268 10.72 -19.57 -12.13
C CYS A 268 11.45 -20.20 -10.93
N ASP A 269 12.40 -19.49 -10.32
CA ASP A 269 13.15 -19.88 -9.12
C ASP A 269 12.47 -19.43 -7.80
N THR A 270 11.38 -18.67 -7.86
CA THR A 270 10.72 -18.12 -6.68
C THR A 270 9.89 -19.19 -5.95
N ASP A 271 10.16 -19.37 -4.65
CA ASP A 271 9.61 -20.46 -3.82
C ASP A 271 8.08 -20.48 -3.80
N ASN A 272 7.46 -19.33 -3.51
CA ASN A 272 6.01 -19.20 -3.34
C ASN A 272 5.18 -19.33 -4.64
N PHE A 273 5.85 -19.42 -5.80
CA PHE A 273 5.19 -19.58 -7.09
C PHE A 273 5.52 -20.93 -7.70
N TYR A 274 6.60 -21.03 -8.48
CA TYR A 274 6.83 -22.20 -9.33
C TYR A 274 7.27 -23.44 -8.56
N LYS A 275 8.03 -23.31 -7.46
CA LYS A 275 8.48 -24.46 -6.66
C LYS A 275 7.32 -25.10 -5.91
N GLN A 276 6.55 -24.32 -5.17
CA GLN A 276 5.39 -24.84 -4.43
C GLN A 276 4.28 -25.40 -5.32
N MET A 277 4.16 -24.92 -6.57
CA MET A 277 3.21 -25.48 -7.54
C MET A 277 3.75 -26.73 -8.27
N GLY A 278 4.96 -27.21 -7.94
CA GLY A 278 5.58 -28.36 -8.61
C GLY A 278 5.98 -28.11 -10.06
N LEU A 279 6.10 -26.84 -10.49
CA LEU A 279 6.42 -26.45 -11.86
C LEU A 279 7.92 -26.26 -12.10
N HIS A 280 8.71 -26.13 -11.03
CA HIS A 280 10.15 -25.88 -11.13
C HIS A 280 10.94 -26.93 -11.93
N PRO A 281 10.64 -28.25 -11.85
CA PRO A 281 11.33 -29.25 -12.67
C PRO A 281 11.22 -29.00 -14.18
N MET A 282 10.12 -28.38 -14.63
CA MET A 282 9.90 -28.04 -16.04
C MET A 282 10.80 -26.88 -16.51
N CYS A 283 11.39 -26.12 -15.58
CA CYS A 283 12.26 -24.98 -15.86
C CYS A 283 13.75 -25.29 -15.65
N GLU A 284 14.11 -26.48 -15.19
CA GLU A 284 15.49 -26.82 -14.83
C GLU A 284 16.44 -26.68 -16.03
N LYS A 285 16.03 -27.15 -17.21
CA LYS A 285 16.75 -26.97 -18.48
C LYS A 285 16.83 -25.50 -18.93
N LEU A 286 15.88 -24.65 -18.53
CA LEU A 286 15.93 -23.21 -18.83
C LEU A 286 16.90 -22.50 -17.90
N HIS A 287 16.90 -22.88 -16.63
CA HIS A 287 17.78 -22.30 -15.60
C HIS A 287 19.25 -22.57 -15.89
N SER A 288 19.59 -23.75 -16.41
CA SER A 288 20.96 -24.07 -16.83
C SER A 288 21.47 -23.18 -17.98
N THR A 289 20.57 -22.58 -18.76
CA THR A 289 20.91 -21.58 -19.81
C THR A 289 20.86 -20.12 -19.32
N GLY A 290 20.71 -19.92 -18.01
CA GLY A 290 20.63 -18.61 -17.36
C GLY A 290 19.28 -17.90 -17.52
N ILE A 291 18.23 -18.58 -17.99
CA ILE A 291 16.89 -18.02 -18.16
C ILE A 291 16.09 -18.23 -16.88
N ARG A 292 15.94 -17.20 -16.06
CA ARG A 292 15.17 -17.28 -14.80
C ARG A 292 13.71 -16.83 -14.94
N ASN A 293 13.44 -15.86 -15.80
CA ASN A 293 12.10 -15.35 -16.04
C ASN A 293 11.47 -16.01 -17.28
N PRO A 294 10.20 -16.46 -17.22
CA PRO A 294 9.56 -17.13 -18.36
C PRO A 294 9.45 -16.24 -19.61
N VAL A 295 9.37 -14.90 -19.46
CA VAL A 295 9.30 -13.94 -20.58
C VAL A 295 10.57 -13.97 -21.44
N THR A 296 11.73 -14.28 -20.85
CA THR A 296 13.00 -14.24 -21.56
C THR A 296 13.16 -15.38 -22.57
N TYR A 297 12.51 -16.53 -22.33
CA TYR A 297 12.60 -17.69 -23.21
C TYR A 297 12.11 -17.44 -24.64
N PRO A 298 10.85 -17.00 -24.88
CA PRO A 298 10.36 -16.76 -26.24
C PRO A 298 11.17 -15.68 -26.96
N ILE A 299 11.59 -14.62 -26.24
CA ILE A 299 12.40 -13.53 -26.80
C ILE A 299 13.76 -14.07 -27.31
N ARG A 300 14.44 -14.91 -26.52
CA ARG A 300 15.72 -15.52 -26.94
C ARG A 300 15.54 -16.50 -28.10
N LYS A 301 14.48 -17.32 -28.07
CA LYS A 301 14.17 -18.30 -29.12
C LYS A 301 13.95 -17.60 -30.48
N LEU A 302 13.18 -16.51 -30.49
CA LEU A 302 12.91 -15.73 -31.71
C LEU A 302 14.17 -15.02 -32.22
N ARG A 303 14.95 -14.38 -31.35
CA ARG A 303 16.22 -13.73 -31.75
C ARG A 303 17.22 -14.72 -32.35
N HIS A 304 17.28 -15.95 -31.82
CA HIS A 304 18.14 -16.99 -32.37
C HIS A 304 17.68 -17.43 -33.76
N ALA A 305 16.35 -17.60 -33.95
CA ALA A 305 15.77 -17.94 -35.25
C ALA A 305 15.99 -16.82 -36.29
N GLU A 306 15.91 -15.56 -35.89
CA GLU A 306 16.23 -14.42 -36.76
C GLU A 306 17.70 -14.41 -37.19
N LYS A 307 18.64 -14.64 -36.26
CA LYS A 307 20.08 -14.73 -36.58
C LYS A 307 20.40 -15.87 -37.54
N GLN A 308 19.77 -17.04 -37.37
CA GLN A 308 19.96 -18.18 -38.28
C GLN A 308 19.39 -17.93 -39.68
N LYS A 309 18.31 -17.14 -39.80
CA LYS A 309 17.76 -16.73 -41.11
C LYS A 309 18.66 -15.72 -41.82
N VAL A 310 19.33 -14.84 -41.08
CA VAL A 310 20.29 -13.86 -41.64
C VAL A 310 21.58 -14.54 -42.09
N GLN A 311 22.06 -15.57 -41.39
CA GLN A 311 23.26 -16.33 -41.78
C GLN A 311 23.05 -17.30 -42.96
N LYS A 312 21.79 -17.59 -43.32
CA LYS A 312 21.42 -18.44 -44.47
C LYS A 312 21.04 -17.64 -45.73
N LYS A 313 21.05 -16.31 -45.65
CA LYS A 313 20.93 -15.39 -46.80
C LYS A 313 22.30 -14.87 -47.17
#